data_AF-A0A564UCM1-F1
#
_entry.id   AF-A0A564UCM1-F1
#
_cell.length_a   1.000
_cell.length_b   1.000
_cell.length_c   1.000
_cell.angle_alpha   90.00
_cell.angle_beta   90.00
_cell.angle_gamma   90.00
#
_symmetry.space_group_name_H-M   'P 1'
#
loop_
_entity.id
_entity.type
_entity.pdbx_description
1 polymer ?
#
loop_
_entity_poly.entity_id
_entity_poly.type
_entity_poly.pdbx_seq_one_letter_code
_entity_poly.pdbx_strand_id
1 'polypeptide(L)'
;MVKTKVISVANQKGGVGKSTSVYCIGAGLVMEGKKVLLMDVDPQGDLTKMLGLRKPHELPQTLGNVMNDVIGGIPPNGHTEIRHHPEGFDFVPGNRSLTAEDMTELVGTVQQIKRQIHPKLKIGGVFLTMANETNFRKDVVKSVRESYGRHLPILNAVIPATVRLAEISTADKSIFQHEPKGRAADAYRGLVKETVE
;
A
#
# COMPACT_ATOMS: atom_id res chain seq x y z
N MET A 1 -18.15 -14.85 -8.52
CA MET A 1 -16.84 -14.31 -8.06
C MET A 1 -17.07 -13.35 -6.91
N VAL A 2 -16.28 -13.46 -5.84
CA VAL A 2 -16.25 -12.45 -4.78
C VAL A 2 -15.65 -11.16 -5.37
N LYS A 3 -16.28 -10.01 -5.11
CA LYS A 3 -15.84 -8.71 -5.63
C LYS A 3 -14.68 -8.18 -4.80
N THR A 4 -13.46 -8.22 -5.33
CA THR A 4 -12.25 -7.69 -4.66
C THR A 4 -11.97 -6.25 -5.10
N LYS A 5 -11.79 -5.32 -4.15
CA LYS A 5 -11.34 -3.94 -4.43
C LYS A 5 -9.81 -3.93 -4.37
N VAL A 6 -9.16 -3.57 -5.48
CA VAL A 6 -7.69 -3.44 -5.54
C VAL A 6 -7.33 -1.97 -5.35
N ILE A 7 -6.49 -1.68 -4.37
CA ILE A 7 -5.98 -0.34 -4.05
C ILE A 7 -4.46 -0.36 -4.26
N SER A 8 -3.94 0.62 -4.99
CA SER A 8 -2.51 0.78 -5.22
C SER A 8 -2.07 2.17 -4.75
N VAL A 9 -0.94 2.22 -4.04
CA VAL A 9 -0.32 3.48 -3.61
C VAL A 9 0.97 3.64 -4.40
N ALA A 10 0.98 4.56 -5.36
CA ALA A 10 2.09 4.75 -6.28
C ALA A 10 2.55 6.21 -6.30
N ASN A 11 3.87 6.42 -6.37
CA ASN A 11 4.51 7.71 -6.55
C ASN A 11 5.96 7.50 -7.03
N GLN A 12 6.38 8.27 -8.04
CA GLN A 12 7.72 8.18 -8.64
C GLN A 12 8.84 8.65 -7.69
N LYS A 13 8.53 9.46 -6.67
CA LYS A 13 9.53 9.94 -5.70
C LYS A 13 9.72 8.95 -4.53
N GLY A 14 10.97 8.72 -4.16
CA GLY A 14 11.35 7.96 -2.96
C GLY A 14 11.03 8.74 -1.67
N GLY A 15 10.86 8.02 -0.55
CA GLY A 15 10.68 8.65 0.77
C GLY A 15 9.34 9.36 1.01
N VAL A 16 8.35 9.22 0.13
CA VAL A 16 7.04 9.89 0.26
C VAL A 16 6.01 9.16 1.14
N GLY A 17 6.43 8.11 1.86
CA GLY A 17 5.53 7.36 2.75
C GLY A 17 4.61 6.37 2.05
N LYS A 18 4.98 5.83 0.87
CA LYS A 18 4.19 4.81 0.14
C LYS A 18 3.97 3.55 0.98
N SER A 19 5.06 2.87 1.36
CA SER A 19 5.01 1.62 2.12
C SER A 19 4.36 1.81 3.50
N THR A 20 4.69 2.91 4.17
CA THR A 20 4.03 3.31 5.42
C THR A 20 2.53 3.48 5.25
N SER A 21 2.09 4.09 4.15
CA SER A 21 0.66 4.26 3.87
C SER A 21 -0.02 2.95 3.53
N VAL A 22 0.62 2.07 2.75
CA VAL A 22 0.09 0.72 2.47
C VAL A 22 -0.11 -0.05 3.77
N TYR A 23 0.87 -0.03 4.68
CA TYR A 23 0.75 -0.68 5.98
C TYR A 23 -0.40 -0.08 6.80
N CYS A 24 -0.42 1.25 7.00
CA CYS A 24 -1.44 1.89 7.80
C CYS A 24 -2.85 1.74 7.19
N ILE A 25 -3.02 1.89 5.88
CA ILE A 25 -4.31 1.68 5.22
C ILE A 25 -4.75 0.22 5.39
N GLY A 26 -3.83 -0.74 5.24
CA GLY A 26 -4.11 -2.16 5.43
C GLY A 26 -4.63 -2.48 6.84
N ALA A 27 -3.88 -2.07 7.86
CA ALA A 27 -4.28 -2.24 9.26
C ALA A 27 -5.62 -1.56 9.56
N GLY A 28 -5.84 -0.36 9.03
CA GLY A 28 -7.09 0.38 9.23
C GLY A 28 -8.29 -0.27 8.55
N LEU A 29 -8.11 -0.85 7.36
CA LEU A 29 -9.15 -1.62 6.68
C LEU A 29 -9.53 -2.88 7.47
N VAL A 30 -8.58 -3.53 8.15
CA VAL A 30 -8.90 -4.64 9.08
C VAL A 30 -9.73 -4.13 10.26
N MET A 31 -9.40 -2.97 10.83
CA MET A 31 -10.20 -2.35 11.89
C MET A 31 -11.64 -2.02 11.44
N GLU A 32 -11.85 -1.73 10.15
CA GLU A 32 -13.17 -1.57 9.51
C GLU A 32 -13.82 -2.91 9.10
N GLY A 33 -13.31 -4.04 9.61
CA GLY A 33 -13.86 -5.38 9.41
C GLY A 33 -13.63 -5.96 8.00
N LYS A 34 -12.66 -5.43 7.24
CA LYS A 34 -12.35 -5.95 5.89
C LYS A 34 -11.31 -7.07 5.96
N LYS A 35 -11.44 -8.03 5.04
CA LYS A 35 -10.36 -8.98 4.74
C LYS A 35 -9.36 -8.29 3.83
N VAL A 36 -8.09 -8.30 4.22
CA VAL A 36 -7.03 -7.52 3.57
C VAL A 36 -5.85 -8.43 3.22
N LEU A 37 -5.37 -8.29 1.99
CA LEU A 37 -4.09 -8.83 1.51
C LEU A 37 -3.20 -7.67 1.09
N LEU A 38 -2.05 -7.52 1.73
CA LEU A 38 -1.01 -6.56 1.32
C LEU A 38 0.00 -7.25 0.41
N MET A 39 0.42 -6.58 -0.65
CA MET A 39 1.47 -7.09 -1.54
C MET A 39 2.59 -6.06 -1.60
N ASP A 40 3.80 -6.47 -1.25
CA ASP A 40 4.98 -5.62 -1.41
C ASP A 40 5.52 -5.78 -2.83
N VAL A 41 5.19 -4.80 -3.66
CA VAL A 41 5.49 -4.78 -5.09
C VAL A 41 6.69 -3.87 -5.41
N ASP A 42 7.51 -3.56 -4.41
CA ASP A 42 8.74 -2.79 -4.54
C ASP A 42 9.95 -3.71 -4.32
N PRO A 43 10.90 -3.81 -5.28
CA PRO A 43 12.11 -4.61 -5.11
C PRO A 43 12.96 -4.23 -3.89
N GLN A 44 12.79 -3.03 -3.34
CA GLN A 44 13.45 -2.61 -2.11
C GLN A 44 12.93 -3.33 -0.86
N GLY A 45 11.71 -3.87 -0.90
CA GLY A 45 11.14 -4.66 0.19
C GLY A 45 10.84 -3.85 1.45
N ASP A 46 10.56 -2.54 1.33
CA ASP A 46 10.41 -1.67 2.49
C ASP A 46 9.15 -1.99 3.30
N LEU A 47 8.04 -2.35 2.64
CA LEU A 47 6.85 -2.82 3.33
C LEU A 47 7.16 -4.16 4.04
N THR A 48 7.84 -5.07 3.36
CA THR A 48 8.26 -6.37 3.92
C THR A 48 9.08 -6.21 5.19
N LYS A 49 10.05 -5.29 5.19
CA LYS A 49 10.84 -4.95 6.37
C LYS A 49 9.96 -4.40 7.49
N MET A 50 9.01 -3.50 7.18
CA MET A 50 8.08 -2.90 8.15
C MET A 50 7.16 -3.93 8.82
N LEU A 51 6.89 -5.04 8.14
CA LEU A 51 6.04 -6.14 8.61
C LEU A 51 6.81 -7.23 9.38
N GLY A 52 7.98 -6.89 9.94
CA GLY A 52 8.80 -7.83 10.73
C GLY A 52 9.83 -8.65 9.95
N LEU A 53 9.78 -8.68 8.61
CA LEU A 53 10.71 -9.46 7.80
C LEU A 53 11.93 -8.63 7.40
N ARG A 54 12.82 -8.37 8.38
CA ARG A 54 13.98 -7.46 8.26
C ARG A 54 15.02 -7.86 7.22
N LYS A 55 15.02 -9.13 6.80
CA LYS A 55 15.94 -9.67 5.80
C LYS A 55 15.19 -10.28 4.62
N PRO A 56 14.56 -9.46 3.75
CA PRO A 56 13.76 -9.97 2.63
C PRO A 56 14.53 -10.86 1.64
N HIS A 57 15.86 -10.70 1.57
CA HIS A 57 16.73 -11.47 0.68
C HIS A 57 17.02 -12.89 1.20
N GLU A 58 16.78 -13.17 2.48
CA GLU A 58 16.92 -14.52 3.06
C GLU A 58 15.58 -15.30 3.00
N LEU A 59 14.49 -14.67 2.54
CA LEU A 59 13.19 -15.32 2.46
C LEU A 59 13.18 -16.35 1.32
N PRO A 60 12.70 -17.59 1.57
CA PRO A 60 12.72 -18.66 0.57
C PRO A 60 11.70 -18.45 -0.56
N GLN A 61 10.58 -17.78 -0.25
CA GLN A 61 9.48 -17.52 -1.17
C GLN A 61 8.96 -16.10 -0.93
N THR A 62 8.86 -15.34 -2.03
CA THR A 62 8.40 -13.95 -2.09
C THR A 62 7.58 -13.74 -3.37
N LEU A 63 7.00 -12.55 -3.54
CA LEU A 63 6.25 -12.18 -4.74
C LEU A 63 7.07 -12.42 -6.02
N GLY A 64 8.36 -12.08 -6.02
CA GLY A 64 9.22 -12.29 -7.19
C GLY A 64 9.35 -13.78 -7.55
N ASN A 65 9.43 -14.68 -6.57
CA ASN A 65 9.48 -16.12 -6.83
C ASN A 65 8.19 -16.62 -7.48
N VAL A 66 7.04 -16.25 -6.92
CA VAL A 66 5.74 -16.65 -7.46
C VAL A 66 5.52 -16.10 -8.86
N MET A 67 5.92 -14.85 -9.10
CA MET A 67 5.85 -14.26 -10.43
C MET A 67 6.72 -15.04 -11.41
N ASN A 68 7.98 -15.30 -11.08
CA ASN A 68 8.88 -16.08 -11.95
C ASN A 68 8.32 -17.47 -12.30
N ASP A 69 7.71 -18.16 -11.33
CA ASP A 69 7.07 -19.46 -11.57
C ASP A 69 5.90 -19.32 -12.56
N VAL A 70 5.02 -18.33 -12.34
CA VAL A 70 3.87 -18.07 -13.24
C VAL A 70 4.34 -17.72 -14.66
N ILE A 71 5.36 -16.88 -14.80
CA ILE A 71 5.96 -16.49 -16.08
C ILE A 71 6.58 -17.71 -16.77
N GLY A 72 7.25 -18.57 -16.00
CA GLY A 72 7.80 -19.84 -16.47
C GLY A 72 6.76 -20.92 -16.79
N GLY A 73 5.46 -20.64 -16.61
CA GLY A 73 4.38 -21.61 -16.81
C GLY A 73 4.28 -22.68 -15.72
N ILE A 74 4.96 -22.47 -14.58
CA ILE A 74 4.92 -23.34 -13.41
C ILE A 74 3.73 -22.89 -12.54
N PRO A 75 2.66 -23.69 -12.43
CA PRO A 75 1.52 -23.33 -11.60
C PRO A 75 1.93 -23.32 -10.12
N PRO A 76 1.48 -22.34 -9.32
CA PRO A 76 1.76 -22.30 -7.89
C PRO A 76 1.23 -23.57 -7.21
N ASN A 77 2.11 -24.30 -6.51
CA ASN A 77 1.69 -25.46 -5.72
C ASN A 77 1.34 -25.03 -4.29
N GLY A 78 0.22 -24.31 -4.17
CA GLY A 78 -0.18 -23.63 -2.94
C GLY A 78 0.40 -22.21 -2.82
N HIS A 79 0.14 -21.57 -1.67
CA HIS A 79 0.52 -20.19 -1.40
C HIS A 79 1.36 -20.07 -0.12
N THR A 80 2.58 -20.61 -0.15
CA THR A 80 3.50 -20.61 1.00
C THR A 80 4.13 -19.24 1.28
N GLU A 81 4.06 -18.35 0.30
CA GLU A 81 4.50 -16.95 0.36
C GLU A 81 3.55 -16.07 1.18
N ILE A 82 2.26 -16.45 1.28
CA ILE A 82 1.27 -15.67 2.01
C ILE A 82 1.50 -15.86 3.51
N ARG A 83 1.68 -14.74 4.21
CA ARG A 83 1.95 -14.72 5.66
C ARG A 83 0.86 -13.95 6.38
N HIS A 84 0.56 -14.39 7.59
CA HIS A 84 -0.39 -13.70 8.47
C HIS A 84 0.33 -12.68 9.35
N HIS A 85 -0.21 -11.47 9.46
CA HIS A 85 0.28 -10.44 10.36
C HIS A 85 -0.57 -10.38 11.64
N PRO A 86 0.02 -10.15 12.83
CA PRO A 86 -0.74 -10.05 14.09
C PRO A 86 -1.82 -8.96 14.12
N GLU A 87 -1.78 -7.99 13.19
CA GLU A 87 -2.83 -6.97 13.02
C GLU A 87 -4.02 -7.45 12.17
N GLY A 88 -4.08 -8.74 11.81
CA GLY A 88 -5.28 -9.37 11.24
C GLY A 88 -5.41 -9.30 9.72
N PHE A 89 -4.36 -8.88 9.01
CA PHE A 89 -4.27 -8.99 7.54
C PHE A 89 -3.26 -10.05 7.12
N ASP A 90 -3.39 -10.51 5.88
CA ASP A 90 -2.38 -11.32 5.23
C ASP A 90 -1.48 -10.45 4.36
N PHE A 91 -0.27 -10.91 4.08
CA PHE A 91 0.65 -10.20 3.19
C PHE A 91 1.56 -11.13 2.38
N VAL A 92 1.95 -10.66 1.19
CA VAL A 92 2.96 -11.29 0.33
C VAL A 92 4.22 -10.42 0.36
N PRO A 93 5.37 -10.93 0.83
CA PRO A 93 6.61 -10.18 0.90
C PRO A 93 7.22 -9.98 -0.49
N GLY A 94 7.98 -8.90 -0.64
CA GLY A 94 8.71 -8.52 -1.84
C GLY A 94 10.19 -8.36 -1.54
N ASN A 95 11.03 -8.58 -2.55
CA ASN A 95 12.46 -8.39 -2.48
C ASN A 95 13.05 -8.12 -3.87
N ARG A 96 14.38 -8.06 -3.97
CA ARG A 96 15.12 -7.76 -5.21
C ARG A 96 14.94 -8.80 -6.32
N SER A 97 14.36 -9.97 -6.05
CA SER A 97 14.02 -10.95 -7.09
C SER A 97 12.88 -10.47 -7.98
N LEU A 98 12.09 -9.48 -7.51
CA LEU A 98 11.08 -8.83 -8.33
C LEU A 98 11.75 -7.89 -9.34
N THR A 99 11.62 -8.20 -10.61
CA THR A 99 12.20 -7.44 -11.72
C THR A 99 11.19 -6.47 -12.33
N ALA A 100 11.66 -5.56 -13.18
CA ALA A 100 10.79 -4.68 -13.96
C ALA A 100 9.93 -5.45 -14.99
N GLU A 101 10.43 -6.60 -15.46
CA GLU A 101 9.71 -7.50 -16.36
C GLU A 101 8.54 -8.15 -15.62
N ASP A 102 8.79 -8.68 -14.41
CA ASP A 102 7.75 -9.23 -13.54
C ASP A 102 6.67 -8.20 -13.22
N MET A 103 7.07 -6.94 -13.01
CA MET A 103 6.12 -5.85 -12.79
C MET A 103 5.28 -5.53 -14.01
N THR A 104 5.90 -5.53 -15.19
CA THR A 104 5.20 -5.29 -16.45
C THR A 104 4.23 -6.41 -16.74
N GLU A 105 4.57 -7.65 -16.39
CA GLU A 105 3.72 -8.82 -16.56
C GLU A 105 2.66 -8.95 -15.46
N LEU A 106 2.93 -8.55 -14.22
CA LEU A 106 1.91 -8.40 -13.18
C LEU A 106 0.90 -7.34 -13.60
N VAL A 107 1.37 -6.20 -14.08
CA VAL A 107 0.50 -5.16 -14.64
C VAL A 107 -0.21 -5.69 -15.87
N GLY A 108 0.45 -6.44 -16.75
CA GLY A 108 -0.10 -7.07 -17.94
C GLY A 108 -1.20 -8.09 -17.61
N THR A 109 -0.97 -8.95 -16.62
CA THR A 109 -1.89 -9.96 -16.10
C THR A 109 -3.06 -9.30 -15.40
N VAL A 110 -2.80 -8.32 -14.52
CA VAL A 110 -3.85 -7.48 -13.92
C VAL A 110 -4.61 -6.72 -15.01
N GLN A 111 -3.95 -6.27 -16.09
CA GLN A 111 -4.58 -5.60 -17.23
C GLN A 111 -5.38 -6.57 -18.09
N GLN A 112 -4.94 -7.81 -18.27
CA GLN A 112 -5.62 -8.85 -19.04
C GLN A 112 -6.85 -9.34 -18.26
N ILE A 113 -6.70 -9.54 -16.95
CA ILE A 113 -7.81 -9.73 -16.00
C ILE A 113 -8.74 -8.51 -16.00
N LYS A 114 -8.22 -7.27 -16.06
CA LYS A 114 -9.05 -6.04 -16.20
C LYS A 114 -9.79 -5.97 -17.54
N ARG A 115 -9.14 -6.31 -18.65
CA ARG A 115 -9.71 -6.28 -20.01
C ARG A 115 -10.80 -7.34 -20.16
N GLN A 116 -10.67 -8.49 -19.51
CA GLN A 116 -11.67 -9.55 -19.57
C GLN A 116 -12.75 -9.47 -18.47
N ILE A 117 -12.47 -8.85 -17.31
CA ILE A 117 -13.36 -8.95 -16.14
C ILE A 117 -13.72 -7.60 -15.49
N HIS A 118 -12.93 -6.52 -15.60
CA HIS A 118 -13.20 -5.28 -14.83
C HIS A 118 -12.74 -3.96 -15.54
N PRO A 119 -13.46 -3.48 -16.58
CA PRO A 119 -13.18 -2.23 -17.32
C PRO A 119 -13.35 -0.92 -16.52
N LYS A 120 -13.58 -0.98 -15.20
CA LYS A 120 -13.85 0.17 -14.30
C LYS A 120 -12.66 0.51 -13.39
N LEU A 121 -11.41 0.25 -13.80
CA LEU A 121 -10.25 0.75 -13.05
C LEU A 121 -10.35 2.29 -13.02
N LYS A 122 -10.53 2.84 -11.82
CA LYS A 122 -10.57 4.28 -11.57
C LYS A 122 -9.39 4.65 -10.68
N ILE A 123 -8.88 5.86 -10.85
CA ILE A 123 -8.04 6.47 -9.84
C ILE A 123 -8.94 6.67 -8.61
N GLY A 124 -8.67 5.93 -7.53
CA GLY A 124 -9.49 5.95 -6.31
C GLY A 124 -9.39 7.29 -5.57
N GLY A 125 -8.23 7.93 -5.67
CA GLY A 125 -8.00 9.29 -5.22
C GLY A 125 -6.53 9.58 -4.98
N VAL A 126 -6.21 10.86 -4.80
CA VAL A 126 -4.89 11.35 -4.41
C VAL A 126 -5.01 11.89 -2.98
N PHE A 127 -4.16 11.41 -2.08
CA PHE A 127 -4.01 11.96 -0.73
C PHE A 127 -2.62 12.57 -0.57
N LEU A 128 -2.52 13.49 0.39
CA LEU A 128 -1.28 14.23 0.65
C LEU A 128 -0.58 13.64 1.88
N THR A 129 0.73 13.45 1.78
CA THR A 129 1.57 12.89 2.85
C THR A 129 2.64 13.87 3.29
N MET A 130 3.10 13.74 4.54
CA MET A 130 4.17 14.53 5.13
C MET A 130 3.96 16.05 5.02
N ALA A 131 2.70 16.49 5.12
CA ALA A 131 2.38 17.91 5.06
C ALA A 131 2.23 18.47 6.48
N ASN A 132 3.16 19.34 6.88
CA ASN A 132 3.12 20.01 8.18
C ASN A 132 1.94 20.99 8.29
N GLU A 133 1.48 21.25 9.51
CA GLU A 133 0.41 22.21 9.79
C GLU A 133 0.89 23.66 9.64
N THR A 134 1.00 24.12 8.39
CA THR A 134 1.35 25.50 8.07
C THR A 134 0.28 26.11 7.15
N ASN A 135 0.21 27.45 7.07
CA ASN A 135 -0.64 28.13 6.08
C ASN A 135 -0.30 27.66 4.65
N PHE A 136 0.99 27.38 4.39
CA PHE A 136 1.48 26.78 3.15
C PHE A 136 0.82 25.44 2.80
N ARG A 137 0.46 24.60 3.80
CA ARG A 137 -0.32 23.37 3.54
C ARG A 137 -1.68 23.67 2.94
N LYS A 138 -2.40 24.66 3.49
CA LYS A 138 -3.73 25.02 3.00
C LYS A 138 -3.65 25.49 1.55
N ASP A 139 -2.63 26.28 1.23
CA ASP A 139 -2.41 26.79 -0.13
C ASP A 139 -2.01 25.68 -1.11
N VAL A 140 -1.14 24.75 -0.70
CA VAL A 140 -0.77 23.59 -1.53
C VAL A 140 -1.98 22.67 -1.74
N VAL A 141 -2.73 22.33 -0.70
CA VAL A 141 -3.95 21.50 -0.81
C VAL A 141 -4.95 22.18 -1.73
N LYS A 142 -5.18 23.49 -1.54
CA LYS A 142 -6.08 24.29 -2.36
C LYS A 142 -5.65 24.31 -3.81
N SER A 143 -4.37 24.61 -4.08
CA SER A 143 -3.81 24.62 -5.43
C SER A 143 -3.93 23.27 -6.12
N VAL A 144 -3.60 22.17 -5.43
CA VAL A 144 -3.75 20.81 -5.98
C VAL A 144 -5.22 20.51 -6.30
N ARG A 145 -6.15 20.89 -5.42
CA ARG A 145 -7.59 20.73 -5.67
C ARG A 145 -8.09 21.58 -6.82
N GLU A 146 -7.65 22.83 -6.93
CA GLU A 146 -8.05 23.74 -8.00
C GLU A 146 -7.50 23.28 -9.35
N SER A 147 -6.24 22.82 -9.39
CA SER A 147 -5.57 22.38 -10.62
C SER A 147 -6.01 20.99 -11.08
N TYR A 148 -6.20 20.04 -10.15
CA TYR A 148 -6.40 18.63 -10.49
C TYR A 148 -7.75 18.05 -10.06
N GLY A 149 -8.50 18.71 -9.18
CA GLY A 149 -9.75 18.18 -8.62
C GLY A 149 -10.88 17.94 -9.64
N ARG A 150 -10.80 18.57 -10.82
CA ARG A 150 -11.71 18.29 -11.94
C ARG A 150 -11.40 16.99 -12.67
N HIS A 151 -10.18 16.48 -12.55
CA HIS A 151 -9.69 15.30 -13.27
C HIS A 151 -9.38 14.12 -12.34
N LEU A 152 -9.05 14.40 -11.08
CA LEU A 152 -8.62 13.42 -10.10
C LEU A 152 -9.37 13.65 -8.78
N PRO A 153 -9.95 12.60 -8.16
CA PRO A 153 -10.48 12.72 -6.81
C PRO A 153 -9.34 13.07 -5.85
N ILE A 154 -9.44 14.19 -5.14
CA ILE A 154 -8.47 14.59 -4.11
C ILE A 154 -9.11 14.31 -2.75
N LEU A 155 -8.52 13.37 -2.00
CA LEU A 155 -9.00 12.98 -0.68
C LEU A 155 -8.79 14.13 0.32
N ASN A 156 -9.64 14.18 1.35
CA ASN A 156 -9.59 15.17 2.42
C ASN A 156 -8.48 14.87 3.42
N ALA A 157 -8.20 13.59 3.65
CA ALA A 157 -7.13 13.17 4.53
C ALA A 157 -5.77 13.73 4.09
N VAL A 158 -5.07 14.33 5.05
CA VAL A 158 -3.70 14.80 4.91
C VAL A 158 -2.86 14.16 6.02
N ILE A 159 -1.90 13.32 5.64
CA ILE A 159 -1.06 12.60 6.59
C ILE A 159 0.06 13.54 7.07
N PRO A 160 0.14 13.84 8.38
CA PRO A 160 1.16 14.72 8.92
C PRO A 160 2.53 14.02 8.95
N ALA A 161 3.61 14.80 8.83
CA ALA A 161 4.94 14.30 9.21
C ALA A 161 5.02 14.24 10.74
N THR A 162 5.30 13.06 11.29
CA THR A 162 5.48 12.87 12.73
C THR A 162 6.65 11.93 12.99
N VAL A 163 7.33 12.12 14.12
CA VAL A 163 8.41 11.22 14.56
C VAL A 163 7.89 9.79 14.70
N ARG A 164 6.70 9.62 15.29
CA ARG A 164 6.07 8.32 15.47
C ARG A 164 5.77 7.60 14.16
N LEU A 165 5.39 8.32 13.11
CA LEU A 165 5.19 7.73 11.79
C LEU A 165 6.52 7.29 11.15
N ALA A 166 7.61 8.02 11.37
CA ALA A 166 8.94 7.63 10.92
C ALA A 166 9.45 6.35 11.63
N GLU A 167 9.13 6.21 12.91
CA GLU A 167 9.46 5.02 13.73
C GLU A 167 8.78 3.73 13.24
N ILE A 168 7.65 3.80 12.52
CA ILE A 168 6.95 2.61 11.98
C ILE A 168 7.88 1.75 11.10
N SER A 169 8.85 2.38 10.44
CA SER A 169 9.86 1.67 9.64
C SER A 169 10.56 0.55 10.42
N THR A 170 10.69 0.69 11.74
CA THR A 170 11.39 -0.24 12.62
C THR A 170 10.54 -0.75 13.80
N ALA A 171 9.26 -0.41 13.87
CA ALA A 171 8.40 -0.73 15.03
C ALA A 171 7.66 -2.08 14.92
N ASP A 172 7.59 -2.68 13.72
CA ASP A 172 6.83 -3.91 13.42
C ASP A 172 5.33 -3.82 13.75
N LYS A 173 4.82 -2.59 13.82
CA LYS A 173 3.46 -2.25 14.20
C LYS A 173 3.00 -1.04 13.41
N SER A 174 1.74 -1.04 12.98
CA SER A 174 1.13 0.11 12.32
C SER A 174 1.01 1.31 13.27
N ILE A 175 0.66 2.47 12.70
CA ILE A 175 0.44 3.68 13.50
C ILE A 175 -0.67 3.49 14.56
N PHE A 176 -1.63 2.60 14.30
CA PHE A 176 -2.76 2.37 15.20
C PHE A 176 -2.38 1.62 16.46
N GLN A 177 -1.33 0.80 16.41
CA GLN A 177 -0.77 0.15 17.58
C GLN A 177 0.38 0.95 18.20
N HIS A 178 1.19 1.64 17.38
CA HIS A 178 2.35 2.40 17.83
C HIS A 178 1.97 3.70 18.56
N GLU A 179 1.02 4.47 18.01
CA GLU A 179 0.52 5.70 18.62
C GLU A 179 -1.00 5.85 18.38
N PRO A 180 -1.85 5.06 19.07
CA PRO A 180 -3.28 4.97 18.77
C PRO A 180 -4.03 6.31 18.88
N LYS A 181 -3.58 7.21 19.77
CA LYS A 181 -4.18 8.52 20.04
C LYS A 181 -3.43 9.68 19.34
N GLY A 182 -2.51 9.36 18.44
CA GLY A 182 -1.68 10.33 17.73
C GLY A 182 -2.36 10.94 16.50
N ARG A 183 -1.92 12.13 16.10
CA ARG A 183 -2.44 12.84 14.91
C ARG A 183 -2.29 12.03 13.63
N ALA A 184 -1.23 11.23 13.50
CA ALA A 184 -1.03 10.36 12.34
C ALA A 184 -2.06 9.21 12.31
N ALA A 185 -2.37 8.60 13.45
CA ALA A 185 -3.43 7.59 13.55
C ALA A 185 -4.78 8.19 13.16
N ASP A 186 -5.12 9.38 13.66
CA ASP A 186 -6.37 10.05 13.29
C ASP A 186 -6.46 10.37 11.79
N ALA A 187 -5.37 10.84 11.19
CA ALA A 187 -5.30 11.11 9.76
C ALA A 187 -5.50 9.83 8.93
N TYR A 188 -4.90 8.71 9.33
CA TYR A 188 -5.11 7.43 8.65
C TYR A 188 -6.50 6.85 8.87
N ARG A 189 -7.15 7.06 10.03
CA ARG A 189 -8.58 6.71 10.22
C ARG A 189 -9.46 7.45 9.21
N GLY A 190 -9.21 8.75 9.02
CA GLY A 190 -9.91 9.55 8.01
C GLY A 190 -9.71 9.01 6.60
N LEU A 191 -8.45 8.75 6.22
CA LEU A 191 -8.10 8.21 4.91
C LEU A 191 -8.76 6.84 4.64
N VAL A 192 -8.80 5.96 5.63
CA VAL A 192 -9.41 4.64 5.52
C VAL A 192 -10.91 4.76 5.27
N LYS A 193 -11.62 5.63 5.99
CA LYS A 193 -13.05 5.88 5.77
C LYS A 193 -13.33 6.34 4.34
N GLU A 194 -12.57 7.33 3.86
CA GLU A 194 -12.67 7.83 2.48
C GLU A 194 -12.32 6.76 1.42
N THR A 195 -11.50 5.77 1.79
CA THR A 195 -11.12 4.66 0.90
C THR A 195 -12.17 3.56 0.84
N VAL A 196 -12.99 3.39 1.88
CA VAL A 196 -14.06 2.39 1.95
C VAL A 196 -15.31 2.87 1.22
N GLU A 197 -15.61 4.16 1.29
CA GLU A 197 -16.64 4.87 0.49
C GLU A 197 -16.47 4.65 -1.03
#